data_AF-A0A9Q1DHV6-F1
#
_entry.id   AF-A0A9Q1DHV6-F1
#
_cell.length_a   1.000
_cell.length_b   1.000
_cell.length_c   1.000
_cell.angle_alpha   90.00
_cell.angle_beta   90.00
_cell.angle_gamma   90.00
#
_symmetry.space_group_name_H-M   'P 1'
#
loop_
_entity.id
_entity.type
_entity.pdbx_description
1 polymer ?
#
loop_
_entity_poly.entity_id
_entity_poly.type
_entity_poly.pdbx_seq_one_letter_code
_entity_poly.pdbx_strand_id
1 'polypeptide(L)'
;MMSRLAELARILRNVFVAEKKPALLMELACSRVVASYRSALSPGDMERHLRLLAELAPEWLTIHPIRKDVYLKLNKMVDLSVIVEKVDRQTKEEEKL
;
A
#
# COMPACT_ATOMS: atom_id res chain seq x y z
N MET A 1 -6.78 15.07 3.66
CA MET A 1 -5.93 14.13 4.45
C MET A 1 -5.50 12.90 3.64
N MET A 2 -5.65 12.98 2.33
CA MET A 2 -6.09 11.87 1.48
C MET A 2 -5.26 11.76 0.19
N SER A 3 -4.51 12.81 -0.15
CA SER A 3 -3.32 12.79 -1.02
C SER A 3 -2.20 11.86 -0.50
N ARG A 4 -2.36 11.28 0.69
CA ARG A 4 -1.42 10.34 1.30
C ARG A 4 -1.52 8.94 0.68
N LEU A 5 -2.71 8.45 0.32
CA LEU A 5 -2.87 7.05 -0.08
C LEU A 5 -2.22 6.77 -1.45
N ALA A 6 -2.35 7.69 -2.40
CA ALA A 6 -1.63 7.64 -3.67
C ALA A 6 -0.11 7.80 -3.52
N GLU A 7 0.36 8.58 -2.55
CA GLU A 7 1.79 8.67 -2.21
C GLU A 7 2.28 7.34 -1.62
N LEU A 8 1.52 6.75 -0.69
CA LEU A 8 1.82 5.45 -0.09
C LEU A 8 1.85 4.34 -1.14
N ALA A 9 0.98 4.37 -2.15
CA ALA A 9 1.03 3.42 -3.26
C ALA A 9 2.35 3.51 -4.04
N ARG A 10 2.84 4.73 -4.31
CA ARG A 10 4.15 4.94 -4.97
C ARG A 10 5.30 4.45 -4.11
N ILE A 11 5.29 4.78 -2.82
CA ILE A 11 6.33 4.34 -1.87
C ILE A 11 6.34 2.81 -1.78
N LEU A 12 5.17 2.19 -1.63
CA LEU A 12 5.04 0.74 -1.56
C LEU A 12 5.61 0.06 -2.81
N ARG A 13 5.30 0.57 -4.02
CA ARG A 13 5.89 0.07 -5.27
C ARG A 13 7.42 0.08 -5.20
N ASN A 14 8.01 1.19 -4.75
CA ASN A 14 9.46 1.33 -4.62
C ASN A 14 10.05 0.36 -3.60
N VAL A 15 9.36 0.12 -2.48
CA VAL A 15 9.75 -0.90 -1.48
C VAL A 15 9.82 -2.30 -2.11
N PHE A 16 8.80 -2.72 -2.88
CA PHE A 16 8.81 -4.02 -3.56
C PHE A 16 9.86 -4.13 -4.68
N VAL A 17 10.24 -3.01 -5.29
CA VAL A 17 11.36 -2.95 -6.24
C VAL A 17 12.69 -3.14 -5.50
N ALA A 18 12.89 -2.42 -4.39
CA ALA A 18 14.11 -2.46 -3.58
C ALA A 18 14.33 -3.83 -2.92
N GLU A 19 13.29 -4.43 -2.35
CA GLU A 19 13.36 -5.73 -1.66
C GLU A 19 13.52 -6.91 -2.63
N LYS A 20 13.29 -6.71 -3.94
CA LYS A 20 13.39 -7.74 -5.01
C LYS A 20 12.57 -9.01 -4.76
N LYS A 21 11.54 -8.94 -3.90
CA LYS A 21 10.62 -10.05 -3.59
C LYS A 21 9.24 -9.77 -4.17
N PRO A 22 8.51 -10.82 -4.60
CA PRO A 22 7.12 -10.67 -5.08
C PRO A 22 6.12 -10.51 -3.91
N ALA A 23 6.49 -10.97 -2.71
CA ALA A 23 5.71 -10.85 -1.49
C ALA A 23 6.59 -10.43 -0.31
N LEU A 24 6.03 -9.63 0.60
CA LEU A 24 6.69 -9.13 1.81
C LEU A 24 5.80 -9.38 3.03
N LEU A 25 6.40 -9.57 4.19
CA LEU A 25 5.66 -9.55 5.45
C LEU A 25 5.03 -8.18 5.67
N MET A 26 3.81 -8.14 6.20
CA MET A 26 3.09 -6.90 6.51
C MET A 26 3.94 -5.98 7.38
N GLU A 27 4.51 -6.51 8.47
CA GLU A 27 5.37 -5.74 9.38
C GLU A 27 6.59 -5.15 8.67
N LEU A 28 7.24 -5.93 7.79
CA LEU A 28 8.38 -5.47 7.01
C LEU A 28 7.97 -4.36 6.03
N ALA A 29 6.87 -4.56 5.30
CA ALA A 29 6.34 -3.56 4.38
C ALA A 29 5.99 -2.25 5.12
N CYS A 30 5.28 -2.33 6.24
CA CYS A 30 4.97 -1.18 7.09
C CYS A 30 6.24 -0.45 7.55
N SER A 31 7.23 -1.17 8.07
CA SER A 31 8.51 -0.59 8.51
C SER A 31 9.23 0.15 7.40
N ARG A 32 9.32 -0.44 6.19
CA ARG A 32 10.00 0.18 5.04
C ARG A 32 9.25 1.40 4.49
N VAL A 33 7.92 1.33 4.46
CA VAL A 33 7.09 2.45 3.98
C VAL A 33 7.16 3.61 4.98
N VAL A 34 7.05 3.35 6.30
CA VAL A 34 7.22 4.38 7.34
C VAL A 34 8.60 5.05 7.23
N ALA A 35 9.68 4.27 7.04
CA ALA A 35 11.03 4.82 6.90
C ALA A 35 11.22 5.69 5.65
N SER A 36 10.40 5.47 4.62
CA SER A 36 10.45 6.21 3.35
C SER A 36 9.43 7.35 3.27
N TYR A 37 8.50 7.43 4.23
CA TYR A 37 7.43 8.39 4.26
C TYR A 37 7.82 9.61 5.10
N ARG A 38 7.57 10.82 4.58
CA ARG A 38 8.09 12.08 5.16
C ARG A 38 7.41 12.49 6.47
N SER A 39 6.27 11.92 6.82
CA SER A 39 5.49 12.27 8.01
C SER A 39 5.50 11.12 9.00
N ALA A 40 5.54 11.42 10.30
CA ALA A 40 5.48 10.41 11.34
C ALA A 40 4.09 9.75 11.36
N LEU A 41 4.04 8.50 10.87
CA LEU A 41 2.91 7.59 11.04
C LEU A 41 3.38 6.42 11.91
N SER A 42 2.53 5.97 12.83
CA SER A 42 2.79 4.74 13.57
C SER A 42 2.76 3.53 12.61
N PRO A 43 3.50 2.45 12.87
CA PRO A 43 3.41 1.23 12.07
C PRO A 43 1.99 0.64 12.04
N GLY A 44 1.22 0.79 13.11
CA GLY A 44 -0.18 0.32 13.17
C GLY A 44 -1.11 1.15 12.27
N ASP A 45 -0.91 2.46 12.20
CA ASP A 45 -1.64 3.29 11.23
C ASP A 45 -1.21 2.98 9.80
N MET A 46 0.09 2.72 9.58
CA MET A 46 0.58 2.32 8.26
C MET A 46 -0.08 1.03 7.79
N GLU A 47 -0.20 0.02 8.67
CA GLU A 47 -0.87 -1.23 8.34
C GLU A 47 -2.32 -1.01 7.87
N ARG A 48 -3.07 -0.13 8.56
CA ARG A 48 -4.44 0.22 8.14
C ARG A 48 -4.47 0.83 6.74
N HIS A 49 -3.53 1.72 6.42
CA HIS A 49 -3.44 2.29 5.07
C HIS A 49 -3.08 1.24 4.00
N LEU A 50 -2.18 0.31 4.30
CA LEU A 50 -1.83 -0.76 3.36
C LEU A 50 -2.99 -1.75 3.15
N ARG A 51 -3.78 -2.01 4.19
CA ARG A 51 -5.01 -2.82 4.10
C ARG A 51 -6.05 -2.13 3.22
N LEU A 52 -6.30 -0.84 3.45
CA LEU A 52 -7.19 -0.04 2.62
C LEU A 52 -6.74 -0.01 1.16
N LEU A 53 -5.43 0.14 0.89
CA LEU A 53 -4.90 0.05 -0.48
C LEU A 53 -5.20 -1.30 -1.15
N ALA A 54 -5.11 -2.40 -0.41
CA ALA A 54 -5.43 -3.72 -0.93
C ALA A 54 -6.93 -3.91 -1.20
N GLU A 55 -7.79 -3.26 -0.40
CA GLU A 55 -9.24 -3.25 -0.61
C GLU A 55 -9.64 -2.41 -1.84
N LEU A 56 -9.01 -1.25 -2.03
CA LEU A 56 -9.28 -0.36 -3.16
C LEU A 56 -8.70 -0.88 -4.49
N ALA A 57 -7.56 -1.54 -4.44
CA ALA A 57 -6.83 -2.04 -5.62
C ALA A 57 -6.42 -3.52 -5.49
N PRO A 58 -7.40 -4.45 -5.38
CA PRO A 58 -7.12 -5.88 -5.21
C PRO A 58 -6.42 -6.51 -6.43
N GLU A 59 -6.54 -5.91 -7.61
CA GLU A 59 -5.81 -6.31 -8.83
C GLU A 59 -4.30 -6.07 -8.73
N TRP A 60 -3.90 -5.14 -7.86
CA TRP A 60 -2.53 -4.66 -7.70
C TRP A 60 -1.87 -5.15 -6.41
N LEU A 61 -2.59 -5.11 -5.29
CA LEU A 61 -2.07 -5.47 -3.97
C LEU A 61 -3.02 -6.45 -3.28
N THR A 62 -2.51 -7.63 -2.93
CA THR A 62 -3.29 -8.67 -2.25
C THR A 62 -2.69 -9.03 -0.90
N ILE A 63 -3.56 -9.35 0.06
CA ILE A 63 -3.19 -9.79 1.40
C ILE A 63 -3.34 -11.31 1.50
N HIS A 64 -2.30 -11.97 2.00
CA HIS A 64 -2.23 -13.41 2.18
C HIS A 64 -1.89 -13.74 3.64
N PRO A 65 -2.89 -14.05 4.49
CA PRO A 65 -2.62 -14.60 5.82
C PRO A 65 -2.05 -16.02 5.70
N ILE A 66 -0.89 -16.27 6.30
CA ILE A 66 -0.20 -17.57 6.30
C ILE A 66 0.23 -17.88 7.74
N ARG A 67 -0.41 -18.88 8.35
CA ARG A 67 -0.23 -19.23 9.77
C ARG A 67 -0.47 -18.01 10.66
N LYS A 68 0.56 -17.55 11.38
CA LYS A 68 0.52 -16.37 12.26
C LYS A 68 0.94 -15.08 11.56
N ASP A 69 1.46 -15.19 10.33
CA ASP A 69 2.04 -14.07 9.61
C ASP A 69 1.10 -13.58 8.50
N VAL A 70 1.19 -12.31 8.16
CA VAL A 70 0.43 -11.71 7.06
C VAL A 70 1.41 -11.26 5.99
N TYR A 71 1.19 -11.68 4.75
CA TYR A 71 2.00 -11.29 3.60
C TYR A 71 1.22 -10.36 2.67
N LEU A 72 1.92 -9.39 2.12
CA LEU A 72 1.48 -8.56 1.01
C LEU A 72 2.13 -9.05 -0.26
N LYS A 73 1.35 -9.28 -1.31
CA LYS A 73 1.85 -9.61 -2.64
C LYS A 73 1.49 -8.48 -3.61
N LEU A 74 2.46 -8.04 -4.38
CA LEU A 74 2.31 -6.97 -5.34
C LEU A 74 2.31 -7.51 -6.78
N ASN A 75 1.30 -7.16 -7.56
CA ASN A 75 1.27 -7.43 -8.99
C ASN A 75 2.05 -6.35 -9.75
N LYS A 76 3.27 -6.68 -10.17
CA LYS A 76 4.15 -5.75 -10.87
C LYS A 76 3.70 -5.44 -12.31
N MET A 77 2.80 -6.25 -12.88
CA MET A 77 2.29 -6.08 -14.25
C MET A 77 1.24 -4.97 -14.36
N VAL A 78 0.62 -4.57 -13.25
CA VAL A 78 -0.35 -3.48 -13.24
C VAL A 78 0.37 -2.14 -13.29
N ASP A 79 -0.11 -1.25 -14.15
CA ASP A 79 0.35 0.13 -14.26
C ASP A 79 0.00 0.89 -12.98
N LEU A 80 1.03 1.44 -12.34
CA LEU A 80 0.87 2.21 -11.11
C LEU A 80 0.05 3.49 -11.34
N SER A 81 0.11 4.08 -12.52
CA SER A 81 -0.63 5.31 -12.85
C SER A 81 -2.13 5.09 -12.74
N VAL A 82 -2.61 3.97 -13.29
CA VAL A 82 -4.02 3.55 -13.20
C VAL A 82 -4.44 3.34 -11.75
N ILE A 83 -3.58 2.72 -10.93
CA ILE A 83 -3.87 2.50 -9.51
C ILE A 83 -3.92 3.81 -8.74
N VAL A 84 -2.97 4.71 -8.97
CA VAL A 84 -2.94 6.03 -8.35
C VAL A 84 -4.19 6.83 -8.69
N GLU A 85 -4.61 6.85 -9.96
CA GLU A 85 -5.82 7.54 -10.39
C GLU A 85 -7.09 6.94 -9.77
N LYS A 86 -7.17 5.60 -9.73
CA LYS A 86 -8.29 4.88 -9.10
C LYS A 86 -8.39 5.21 -7.61
N VAL A 87 -7.26 5.12 -6.91
CA VAL A 87 -7.15 5.44 -5.49
C VAL A 87 -7.55 6.90 -5.26
N ASP A 88 -6.98 7.86 -6.01
CA ASP A 88 -7.32 9.28 -5.88
C ASP A 88 -8.80 9.57 -6.15
N ARG A 89 -9.43 8.86 -7.09
CA ARG A 89 -10.86 9.01 -7.37
C ARG A 89 -11.74 8.53 -6.22
N GLN A 90 -11.51 7.31 -5.73
CA GLN A 90 -12.29 6.74 -4.62
C GLN A 90 -12.14 7.56 -3.34
N THR A 91 -10.91 7.99 -3.08
CA THR A 91 -10.56 8.88 -1.98
C THR A 91 -11.36 10.21 -2.05
N LYS A 92 -11.51 10.81 -3.23
CA LYS A 92 -12.32 12.03 -3.42
C LYS A 92 -13.82 11.80 -3.31
N GLU A 93 -14.30 10.60 -3.59
CA GLU A 93 -15.71 10.23 -3.43
C GLU A 93 -16.08 10.08 -1.95
N GLU A 94 -15.19 9.51 -1.13
CA GLU A 94 -15.38 9.42 0.32
C GLU A 94 -15.26 10.79 1.02
N GLU A 95 -14.39 11.70 0.56
CA GLU A 95 -14.31 13.07 1.12
C GLU A 95 -15.56 13.94 0.81
N LYS A 96 -16.43 13.51 -0.11
CA LYS A 96 -17.65 14.24 -0.49
C LYS A 96 -18.92 13.75 0.22
N LEU A 97 -18.86 12.60 0.90
CA LEU A 97 -19.97 12.05 1.70
C LEU A 97 -19.89 12.54 3.16
#